data_AF-A0A3D9IF32-F1
#
_entry.id   AF-A0A3D9IF32-F1
#
_cell.length_a   1.000
_cell.length_b   1.000
_cell.length_c   1.000
_cell.angle_alpha   90.00
_cell.angle_beta   90.00
_cell.angle_gamma   90.00
#
_symmetry.space_group_name_H-M   'P 1'
#
loop_
_entity.id
_entity.type
_entity.pdbx_description
1 polymer ?
#
loop_
_entity_poly.entity_id
_entity_poly.type
_entity_poly.pdbx_seq_one_letter_code
_entity_poly.pdbx_strand_id
1 'polypeptide(L)'
;MINLYLDDVRPCPRGFVVARSAEECLLILSASEVDILSLDYELGYGEPNGMAVVQGIIVSGKYPRQIFVHSSSLLGRAQMVKELRAANPSGVAIHDGPMPAAVLEASATGENGNA
;
A
#
# COMPACT_ATOMS: atom_id res chain seq x y z
N MET A 1 7.42 -12.07 4.80
CA MET A 1 6.56 -11.11 4.09
C MET A 1 5.44 -10.64 4.99
N ILE A 2 5.17 -9.33 4.99
CA ILE A 2 4.05 -8.72 5.72
C ILE A 2 3.07 -8.07 4.74
N ASN A 3 1.85 -7.83 5.21
CA ASN A 3 0.88 -6.98 4.53
C ASN A 3 0.83 -5.61 5.22
N LEU A 4 0.90 -4.53 4.46
CA LEU A 4 1.02 -3.16 4.95
C LEU A 4 -0.19 -2.33 4.53
N TYR A 5 -0.79 -1.65 5.49
CA TYR A 5 -1.96 -0.81 5.32
C TYR A 5 -1.61 0.63 5.72
N LEU A 6 -1.55 1.54 4.74
CA LEU A 6 -1.29 2.96 4.97
C LEU A 6 -2.61 3.70 5.13
N ASP A 7 -2.91 4.15 6.34
CA ASP A 7 -4.14 4.89 6.65
C ASP A 7 -4.03 5.56 8.02
N ASP A 8 -4.33 6.85 8.11
CA ASP A 8 -4.28 7.63 9.35
C ASP A 8 -5.57 7.52 10.19
N VAL A 9 -6.72 7.23 9.55
CA VAL A 9 -8.05 7.26 10.19
C VAL A 9 -8.69 5.88 10.34
N ARG A 10 -8.70 5.08 9.27
CA ARG A 10 -9.46 3.82 9.21
C ARG A 10 -8.83 2.74 10.10
N PRO A 11 -9.65 1.82 10.64
CA PRO A 11 -9.13 0.66 11.36
C PRO A 11 -8.29 -0.23 10.44
N CYS A 12 -7.20 -0.77 10.97
CA CYS A 12 -6.36 -1.71 10.24
C CYS A 12 -7.10 -3.04 10.03
N PRO A 13 -7.16 -3.58 8.80
CA PRO A 13 -7.66 -4.92 8.57
C PRO A 13 -6.82 -5.97 9.31
N ARG A 14 -7.45 -7.09 9.70
CA ARG A 14 -6.74 -8.19 10.34
C ARG A 14 -5.71 -8.78 9.37
N GLY A 15 -4.52 -9.12 9.89
CA GLY A 15 -3.41 -9.64 9.09
C GLY A 15 -2.54 -8.56 8.44
N PHE A 16 -2.83 -7.27 8.67
CA PHE A 16 -2.02 -6.16 8.21
C PHE A 16 -1.29 -5.47 9.37
N VAL A 17 -0.08 -5.00 9.07
CA VAL A 17 0.59 -3.96 9.83
C VAL A 17 0.07 -2.62 9.33
N VAL A 18 -0.24 -1.69 10.24
CA VAL A 18 -0.67 -0.34 9.86
C VAL A 18 0.50 0.63 9.92
N ALA A 19 0.60 1.48 8.91
CA ALA A 19 1.39 2.71 8.96
C ALA A 19 0.43 3.90 9.04
N ARG A 20 0.62 4.76 10.04
CA ARG A 20 -0.25 5.93 10.29
C ARG A 20 0.25 7.20 9.62
N SER A 21 1.45 7.19 9.06
CA SER A 21 1.99 8.27 8.24
C SER A 21 2.76 7.74 7.05
N ALA A 22 3.01 8.60 6.07
CA ALA A 22 3.86 8.27 4.92
C ALA A 22 5.29 7.90 5.35
N GLU A 23 5.83 8.59 6.36
CA GLU A 23 7.17 8.31 6.90
C GLU A 23 7.26 6.93 7.53
N GLU A 24 6.28 6.56 8.36
CA GLU A 24 6.21 5.23 8.96
C GLU A 24 6.08 4.15 7.88
N CYS A 25 5.28 4.39 6.85
CA CYS A 25 5.09 3.47 5.73
C CYS A 25 6.41 3.23 4.98
N LEU A 26 7.12 4.30 4.65
CA LEU A 26 8.42 4.23 3.98
C LEU A 26 9.48 3.54 4.85
N LEU A 27 9.46 3.79 6.16
CA LEU A 27 10.35 3.10 7.09
C LEU A 27 10.11 1.59 7.08
N ILE A 28 8.84 1.17 7.18
CA ILE A 28 8.47 -0.26 7.15
C ILE A 28 8.86 -0.89 5.80
N LEU A 29 8.56 -0.22 4.68
CA LEU A 29 8.95 -0.66 3.32
C LEU A 29 10.47 -0.81 3.17
N SER A 30 11.25 0.02 3.85
CA SER A 30 12.71 -0.05 3.79
C SER A 30 13.28 -1.25 4.57
N ALA A 31 12.59 -1.64 5.65
CA ALA A 31 13.05 -2.61 6.64
C ALA A 31 12.44 -4.01 6.49
N SER A 32 11.32 -4.13 5.78
CA SER A 32 10.55 -5.38 5.64
C SER A 32 10.21 -5.69 4.19
N GLU A 33 10.10 -6.97 3.88
CA GLU A 33 9.57 -7.42 2.60
C GLU A 33 8.02 -7.42 2.66
N VAL A 34 7.40 -6.59 1.82
CA VAL A 34 5.95 -6.37 1.78
C VAL A 34 5.34 -7.18 0.63
N ASP A 35 4.35 -8.01 0.94
CA ASP A 35 3.57 -8.72 -0.08
C ASP A 35 2.48 -7.79 -0.64
N ILE A 36 1.53 -7.41 0.22
CA ILE A 36 0.45 -6.49 -0.13
C ILE A 36 0.69 -5.12 0.52
N LEU A 37 0.63 -4.06 -0.29
CA LEU A 37 0.53 -2.68 0.17
C LEU A 37 -0.83 -2.09 -0.23
N SER A 38 -1.56 -1.54 0.73
CA SER A 38 -2.79 -0.77 0.46
C SER A 38 -2.58 0.69 0.83
N LEU A 39 -2.78 1.59 -0.13
CA LEU A 39 -2.48 3.02 0.00
C LEU A 39 -3.75 3.86 0.18
N ASP A 40 -3.79 4.69 1.24
CA ASP A 40 -4.58 5.90 1.24
C ASP A 40 -3.75 7.10 0.74
N TYR A 41 -4.43 7.98 0.02
CA TYR A 41 -3.85 9.26 -0.41
C TYR A 41 -3.89 10.26 0.74
N GLU A 42 -5.00 10.39 1.45
CA GLU A 42 -5.20 11.45 2.45
C GLU A 42 -4.62 10.98 3.79
N LEU A 43 -3.63 11.70 4.34
CA LEU A 43 -2.94 11.31 5.58
C LEU A 43 -2.87 12.48 6.58
N GLY A 44 -3.92 13.30 6.60
CA GLY A 44 -3.98 14.50 7.43
C GLY A 44 -3.50 15.78 6.73
N TYR A 45 -3.85 16.92 7.32
CA TYR A 45 -3.52 18.24 6.79
C TYR A 45 -2.07 18.62 7.11
N GLY A 46 -1.31 19.04 6.09
CA GLY A 46 0.08 19.46 6.23
C GLY A 46 1.09 18.31 6.21
N GLU A 47 0.61 17.06 6.27
CA GLU A 47 1.43 15.86 6.26
C GLU A 47 1.73 15.40 4.82
N PRO A 48 2.85 14.66 4.62
CA PRO A 48 3.09 13.98 3.36
C PRO A 48 1.99 12.96 3.10
N ASN A 49 1.38 13.06 1.92
CA ASN A 49 0.25 12.24 1.51
C ASN A 49 0.71 10.92 0.85
N GLY A 50 -0.21 10.05 0.44
CA GLY A 50 0.12 8.77 -0.18
C GLY A 50 1.01 8.84 -1.43
N MET A 51 1.03 9.97 -2.16
CA MET A 51 1.96 10.17 -3.28
C MET A 51 3.42 10.19 -2.82
N ALA A 52 3.71 10.69 -1.63
CA ALA A 52 5.08 10.67 -1.10
C ALA A 52 5.59 9.22 -0.97
N VAL A 53 4.71 8.30 -0.55
CA VAL A 53 5.03 6.87 -0.48
C VAL A 53 5.22 6.27 -1.87
N VAL A 54 4.35 6.57 -2.83
CA VAL A 54 4.50 6.12 -4.23
C VAL A 54 5.84 6.56 -4.81
N GLN A 55 6.20 7.83 -4.63
CA GLN A 55 7.49 8.35 -5.12
C GLN A 55 8.67 7.68 -4.42
N GLY A 56 8.59 7.45 -3.11
CA GLY A 56 9.63 6.73 -2.36
C GLY A 56 9.82 5.28 -2.82
N ILE A 57 8.74 4.56 -3.12
CA ILE A 57 8.80 3.20 -3.70
C ILE A 57 9.46 3.24 -5.07
N ILE A 58 9.08 4.19 -5.93
CA ILE A 58 9.65 4.33 -7.28
C ILE A 58 11.15 4.63 -7.21
N VAL A 59 11.55 5.61 -6.38
CA VAL A 59 12.95 6.02 -6.23
C VAL A 59 13.81 4.91 -5.64
N SER A 60 13.29 4.17 -4.65
CA SER A 60 14.04 3.08 -4.03
C SER A 60 14.11 1.82 -4.88
N GLY A 61 13.19 1.64 -5.84
CA GLY A 61 13.05 0.42 -6.62
C GLY A 61 12.54 -0.78 -5.82
N LYS A 62 12.16 -0.58 -4.55
CA LYS A 62 11.68 -1.64 -3.65
C LYS A 62 10.16 -1.71 -3.70
N TYR A 63 9.64 -2.49 -4.64
CA TYR A 63 8.20 -2.65 -4.82
C TYR A 63 7.64 -3.82 -4.00
N PRO A 64 6.46 -3.64 -3.38
CA PRO A 64 5.62 -4.76 -2.94
C PRO A 64 5.17 -5.64 -4.11
N ARG A 65 4.71 -6.87 -3.85
CA ARG A 65 4.17 -7.75 -4.90
C ARG A 65 2.84 -7.26 -5.44
N GLN A 66 1.99 -6.70 -4.57
CA GLN A 66 0.68 -6.19 -4.92
C GLN A 66 0.45 -4.83 -4.28
N ILE A 67 -0.09 -3.89 -5.05
CA ILE A 67 -0.42 -2.54 -4.59
C ILE A 67 -1.90 -2.27 -4.87
N PHE A 68 -2.65 -1.96 -3.81
CA PHE A 68 -4.03 -1.51 -3.84
C PHE A 68 -4.10 -0.03 -3.44
N VAL A 69 -5.18 0.65 -3.86
CA VAL A 69 -5.39 2.05 -3.53
C VAL A 69 -6.81 2.25 -3.00
N HIS A 70 -6.93 2.28 -1.67
CA HIS A 70 -8.21 2.37 -0.95
C HIS A 70 -8.61 3.80 -0.60
N SER A 71 -8.09 4.79 -1.34
CA SER A 71 -8.38 6.19 -1.05
C SER A 71 -9.79 6.63 -1.47
N SER A 72 -10.38 7.53 -0.67
CA SER A 72 -11.62 8.24 -0.99
C SER A 72 -11.40 9.40 -1.98
N SER A 73 -10.17 9.93 -2.09
CA SER A 73 -9.83 10.94 -3.08
C SER A 73 -9.68 10.33 -4.48
N LEU A 74 -10.67 10.56 -5.35
CA LEU A 74 -10.64 10.05 -6.74
C LEU A 74 -9.44 10.56 -7.53
N LEU A 75 -9.10 11.85 -7.40
CA LEU A 75 -7.94 12.44 -8.06
C LEU A 75 -6.63 11.89 -7.49
N GLY A 76 -6.54 11.78 -6.15
CA GLY A 76 -5.36 11.22 -5.49
C GLY A 76 -5.10 9.77 -5.87
N ARG A 77 -6.15 8.95 -5.91
CA ARG A 77 -6.10 7.56 -6.39
C ARG A 77 -5.64 7.50 -7.84
N ALA A 78 -6.27 8.24 -8.73
CA ALA A 78 -5.92 8.25 -10.15
C ALA A 78 -4.45 8.64 -10.38
N GLN A 79 -3.94 9.62 -9.63
CA GLN A 79 -2.55 10.05 -9.72
C GLN A 79 -1.58 8.98 -9.21
N MET A 80 -1.85 8.35 -8.07
CA MET A 80 -1.01 7.26 -7.54
C MET A 80 -0.95 6.08 -8.50
N VAL A 81 -2.10 5.62 -9.00
CA VAL A 81 -2.19 4.51 -9.94
C VAL A 81 -1.45 4.83 -11.25
N LYS A 82 -1.58 6.06 -11.75
CA LYS A 82 -0.90 6.53 -12.96
C LYS A 82 0.63 6.45 -12.80
N GLU A 83 1.18 6.99 -11.71
CA GLU A 83 2.63 6.99 -11.48
C GLU A 83 3.18 5.58 -11.27
N LEU A 84 2.50 4.74 -10.49
CA LEU A 84 2.88 3.34 -10.29
C LEU A 84 2.92 2.56 -11.61
N ARG A 85 1.91 2.75 -12.48
CA ARG A 85 1.87 2.10 -13.80
C ARG A 85 2.92 2.65 -14.75
N ALA A 86 3.18 3.96 -14.72
CA ALA A 86 4.20 4.60 -15.54
C ALA A 86 5.62 4.11 -15.20
N ALA A 87 5.88 3.82 -13.92
CA ALA A 87 7.13 3.21 -13.48
C ALA A 87 7.31 1.76 -13.99
N ASN A 88 6.22 1.11 -14.42
CA ASN A 88 6.18 -0.24 -14.99
C ASN A 88 7.06 -1.28 -14.24
N PRO A 89 6.88 -1.42 -12.90
CA PRO A 89 7.67 -2.35 -12.12
C PRO A 89 7.42 -3.80 -12.55
N SER A 90 8.50 -4.57 -12.73
CA SER A 90 8.40 -5.96 -13.13
C SER A 90 7.83 -6.83 -12.03
N GLY A 91 6.79 -7.62 -12.33
CA GLY A 91 6.22 -8.60 -11.41
C GLY A 91 5.33 -8.04 -10.30
N VAL A 92 4.90 -6.78 -10.42
CA VAL A 92 4.05 -6.10 -9.43
C VAL A 92 2.63 -5.94 -9.97
N ALA A 93 1.63 -6.37 -9.20
CA ALA A 93 0.23 -6.16 -9.54
C ALA A 93 -0.27 -4.82 -8.99
N ILE A 94 -0.80 -3.96 -9.85
CA ILE A 94 -1.31 -2.62 -9.46
C ILE A 94 -2.82 -2.59 -9.65
N HIS A 95 -3.55 -2.41 -8.56
CA HIS A 95 -5.02 -2.40 -8.50
C HIS A 95 -5.55 -0.98 -8.27
N ASP A 96 -6.46 -0.53 -9.13
CA ASP A 96 -7.14 0.78 -9.01
C ASP A 96 -8.39 0.64 -8.12
N GLY A 97 -8.16 0.50 -6.82
CA GLY A 97 -9.24 0.39 -5.85
C GLY A 97 -8.84 -0.32 -4.56
N PRO A 98 -9.78 -0.42 -3.60
CA PRO A 98 -9.57 -1.12 -2.35
C PRO A 98 -9.41 -2.62 -2.57
N MET A 99 -8.84 -3.29 -1.56
CA MET A 99 -8.72 -4.75 -1.54
C MET A 99 -10.11 -5.41 -1.60
N PRO A 100 -10.33 -6.38 -2.50
CA PRO A 100 -11.53 -7.21 -2.48
C PRO A 100 -11.66 -8.00 -1.18
N ALA A 101 -12.89 -8.39 -0.82
CA ALA A 101 -13.15 -9.18 0.39
C ALA A 101 -12.30 -10.46 0.47
N ALA A 102 -12.10 -11.17 -0.64
CA ALA A 102 -11.26 -12.38 -0.67
C ALA A 102 -9.80 -12.12 -0.24
N VAL A 103 -9.24 -10.95 -0.57
CA VAL A 103 -7.87 -10.57 -0.16
C VAL A 103 -7.82 -10.28 1.34
N LEU A 104 -8.85 -9.60 1.87
CA LEU A 104 -8.97 -9.31 3.30
C LEU A 104 -9.11 -10.60 4.13
N GLU A 105 -9.97 -11.51 3.69
CA GLU A 105 -10.20 -12.79 4.37
C GLU A 105 -8.94 -13.67 4.35
N ALA A 106 -8.26 -13.79 3.21
CA ALA A 106 -7.01 -14.56 3.09
C ALA A 106 -5.88 -13.99 3.99
N SER A 107 -5.81 -12.66 4.09
CA SER A 107 -4.85 -12.00 4.98
C SER A 107 -5.17 -12.26 6.46
N ALA A 108 -6.45 -12.37 6.81
CA ALA A 108 -6.91 -12.56 8.18
C ALA A 108 -6.68 -13.98 8.74
N THR A 109 -6.70 -15.00 7.86
CA THR A 109 -6.48 -16.42 8.22
C THR A 109 -5.01 -16.82 8.30
N GLY A 110 -4.10 -16.00 7.78
CA GLY A 110 -2.66 -16.26 7.85
C GLY A 110 -2.19 -17.36 6.90
N GLU A 111 -2.92 -17.61 5.80
CA GLU A 111 -2.51 -18.56 4.75
C GLU A 111 -1.37 -18.00 3.90
N ASN A 112 -0.23 -17.71 4.53
CA ASN A 112 1.05 -17.73 3.84
C ASN A 112 1.44 -19.19 3.69
N GLY A 113 1.16 -19.75 2.51
CA GLY A 113 1.41 -21.14 2.16
C GLY A 113 2.80 -21.62 2.57
N ASN A 114 2.81 -22.66 3.40
CA ASN A 114 3.89 -23.62 3.47
C ASN A 114 3.28 -25.01 3.53
N ALA A 115 3.14 -25.62 2.35
CA ALA A 115 2.95 -27.05 2.15
C ALA A 115 3.94 -27.49 1.07
#